data_AF-A0A7X9J0Z9-F1
#
_entry.id   AF-A0A7X9J0Z9-F1
#
_cell.length_a   1.000
_cell.length_b   1.000
_cell.length_c   1.000
_cell.angle_alpha   90.00
_cell.angle_beta   90.00
_cell.angle_gamma   90.00
#
_symmetry.space_group_name_H-M   'P 1'
#
loop_
_entity.id
_entity.type
_entity.pdbx_description
1 polymer ?
#
loop_
_entity_poly.entity_id
_entity_poly.type
_entity_poly.pdbx_seq_one_letter_code
_entity_poly.pdbx_strand_id
1 'polypeptide(L)'
;MMTSRQRVRAAMAGQPVDRVPVFPVTTRYLGARTLGIPVGRMALQPELVFDGIRAMKDRFGFDGLEVGFGLSRGYVPPTLEERDGVPYLLDAEGRP
;
A
#
# COMPACT_ATOMS: atom_id res chain seq x y z
N MET A 1 6.17 -1.17 -28.25
CA MET A 1 6.55 -0.58 -26.93
C MET A 1 6.57 -1.68 -25.89
N MET A 2 7.51 -1.64 -24.94
CA MET A 2 7.56 -2.65 -23.87
C MET A 2 6.43 -2.40 -22.86
N THR A 3 5.85 -3.48 -22.33
CA THR A 3 4.97 -3.39 -21.16
C THR A 3 5.80 -3.03 -19.92
N SER A 4 5.17 -2.45 -18.90
CA SER A 4 5.82 -2.15 -17.61
C SER A 4 6.52 -3.36 -17.02
N ARG A 5 5.89 -4.53 -17.05
CA ARG A 5 6.47 -5.78 -16.54
C ARG A 5 7.72 -6.20 -17.34
N GLN A 6 7.69 -6.09 -18.66
CA GLN A 6 8.87 -6.38 -19.50
C GLN A 6 9.99 -5.40 -19.21
N ARG A 7 9.68 -4.10 -19.13
CA ARG A 7 10.63 -3.03 -18.83
C ARG A 7 11.33 -3.24 -17.49
N VAL A 8 10.59 -3.52 -16.43
CA VAL A 8 11.16 -3.79 -15.09
C VAL A 8 12.08 -5.01 -15.13
N ARG A 9 11.66 -6.11 -15.76
CA ARG A 9 12.48 -7.33 -15.85
C ARG A 9 13.78 -7.10 -16.63
N ALA A 10 13.70 -6.40 -17.76
CA ALA A 10 14.87 -6.06 -18.58
C ALA A 10 15.85 -5.16 -17.80
N ALA A 11 15.36 -4.10 -17.17
CA ALA A 11 16.19 -3.21 -16.34
C ALA A 11 16.89 -3.94 -15.20
N MET A 12 16.17 -4.80 -14.46
CA MET A 12 16.76 -5.59 -13.36
C MET A 12 17.80 -6.62 -13.85
N ALA A 13 17.70 -7.05 -15.10
CA ALA A 13 18.67 -7.95 -15.75
C ALA A 13 19.81 -7.20 -16.45
N GLY A 14 19.92 -5.88 -16.29
CA GLY A 14 20.92 -5.04 -16.95
C GLY A 14 20.75 -4.97 -18.48
N GLN A 15 19.57 -5.30 -19.00
CA GLN A 15 19.27 -5.27 -20.44
C GLN A 15 18.78 -3.88 -20.88
N PRO A 16 18.95 -3.52 -22.17
CA PRO A 16 18.39 -2.29 -22.72
C PRO A 16 16.88 -2.19 -22.53
N VAL A 17 16.40 -0.97 -22.22
CA VAL A 17 14.97 -0.65 -22.02
C VAL A 17 14.57 0.57 -22.84
N ASP A 18 13.28 0.67 -23.19
CA ASP A 18 12.72 1.79 -23.95
C ASP A 18 12.66 3.11 -23.14
N ARG A 19 12.64 3.01 -21.81
CA ARG A 19 12.89 4.09 -20.84
C ARG A 19 13.23 3.50 -19.47
N VAL A 20 13.78 4.32 -18.57
CA VAL A 20 13.98 3.93 -17.16
C VAL A 20 12.61 3.57 -16.53
N PRO A 21 12.45 2.38 -15.91
CA PRO A 21 11.24 2.04 -15.18
C PRO A 21 11.09 2.90 -13.92
N VAL A 22 9.86 3.32 -13.62
CA VAL A 22 9.56 4.13 -12.44
C VAL A 22 8.82 3.28 -11.42
N PHE A 23 9.43 3.17 -10.23
CA PHE A 23 8.91 2.42 -9.10
C PHE A 23 9.01 3.31 -7.85
N PRO A 24 8.00 4.16 -7.59
CA PRO A 24 8.09 5.09 -6.49
C PRO A 24 7.83 4.40 -5.15
N VAL A 25 8.49 4.91 -4.10
CA VAL A 25 8.04 4.68 -2.73
C VAL A 25 6.72 5.43 -2.56
N THR A 26 5.64 4.68 -2.47
CA THR A 26 4.29 5.26 -2.29
C THR A 26 3.96 5.29 -0.81
N THR A 27 3.10 6.22 -0.39
CA THR A 27 2.66 6.33 1.01
C THR A 27 1.13 6.37 1.07
N ARG A 28 0.56 6.05 2.24
CA ARG A 28 -0.89 6.22 2.48
C ARG A 28 -1.37 7.64 2.18
N TYR A 29 -0.51 8.64 2.37
CA TYR A 29 -0.84 10.03 2.03
C TYR A 29 -1.09 10.19 0.52
N LEU A 30 -0.20 9.69 -0.33
CA LEU A 30 -0.37 9.80 -1.79
C LEU A 30 -1.59 8.99 -2.27
N GLY A 31 -1.82 7.81 -1.70
CA GLY A 31 -3.03 7.02 -1.96
C GLY A 31 -4.31 7.78 -1.60
N ALA A 32 -4.36 8.38 -0.40
CA ALA A 32 -5.51 9.16 0.06
C ALA A 32 -5.78 10.39 -0.83
N ARG A 33 -4.73 11.11 -1.24
CA ARG A 33 -4.84 12.24 -2.19
C ARG A 33 -5.35 11.79 -3.55
N THR A 34 -4.94 10.61 -4.01
CA THR A 34 -5.37 10.05 -5.29
C THR A 34 -6.85 9.64 -5.27
N LEU A 35 -7.33 9.10 -4.14
CA LEU A 35 -8.74 8.75 -3.93
C LEU A 35 -9.62 9.95 -3.53
N GLY A 36 -9.05 11.10 -3.20
CA GLY A 36 -9.80 12.27 -2.75
C GLY A 36 -10.38 12.12 -1.34
N ILE A 37 -9.75 11.33 -0.47
CA ILE A 37 -10.22 11.05 0.90
C ILE A 37 -9.26 11.60 1.97
N PRO A 38 -9.74 11.83 3.21
CA PRO A 38 -8.86 12.15 4.33
C PRO A 38 -7.88 11.00 4.61
N VAL A 39 -6.61 11.31 4.87
CA VAL A 39 -5.57 10.29 5.09
C VAL A 39 -5.87 9.36 6.28
N GLY A 40 -6.55 9.86 7.32
CA GLY A 40 -6.97 9.06 8.47
C GLY A 40 -7.87 7.88 8.10
N ARG A 41 -8.64 7.98 7.00
CA ARG A 41 -9.46 6.86 6.51
C ARG A 41 -8.60 5.67 6.09
N MET A 42 -7.44 5.91 5.46
CA MET A 42 -6.53 4.84 5.06
C MET A 42 -5.84 4.14 6.24
N ALA A 43 -5.77 4.80 7.41
CA ALA A 43 -5.26 4.17 8.62
C ALA A 43 -6.29 3.25 9.26
N LEU A 44 -7.57 3.63 9.21
CA LEU A 44 -8.67 2.91 9.85
C LEU A 44 -9.30 1.82 8.97
N GLN A 45 -9.08 1.88 7.66
CA GLN A 45 -9.67 0.98 6.66
C GLN A 45 -8.55 0.44 5.76
N PRO A 46 -7.89 -0.66 6.18
CA PRO A 46 -6.75 -1.24 5.46
C PRO A 46 -7.07 -1.61 4.01
N GLU A 47 -8.32 -1.93 3.70
CA GLU A 47 -8.81 -2.20 2.34
C GLU A 47 -8.61 -1.01 1.39
N LEU A 48 -8.72 0.23 1.90
CA LEU A 48 -8.55 1.44 1.09
C LEU A 48 -7.13 1.62 0.58
N VAL A 49 -6.15 0.98 1.21
CA VAL A 49 -4.77 0.98 0.73
C VAL A 49 -4.69 0.35 -0.66
N PHE A 50 -5.32 -0.81 -0.85
CA PHE A 50 -5.26 -1.51 -2.13
C PHE A 50 -5.93 -0.69 -3.23
N ASP A 51 -7.05 -0.05 -2.92
CA ASP A 51 -7.71 0.88 -3.83
C ASP A 51 -6.83 2.09 -4.15
N GLY A 52 -6.13 2.63 -3.14
CA GLY A 52 -5.17 3.72 -3.33
C GLY A 52 -4.04 3.33 -4.27
N ILE A 53 -3.46 2.15 -4.08
CA ILE A 53 -2.40 1.61 -4.94
C ILE A 53 -2.91 1.46 -6.38
N ARG A 54 -4.09 0.88 -6.57
CA ARG A 54 -4.70 0.73 -7.89
C ARG A 54 -4.95 2.08 -8.54
N ALA A 55 -5.53 3.03 -7.82
CA ALA A 55 -5.80 4.37 -8.34
C ALA A 55 -4.50 5.12 -8.70
N MET A 56 -3.43 4.98 -7.91
CA MET A 56 -2.13 5.55 -8.23
C MET A 56 -1.53 4.95 -9.50
N LYS A 57 -1.63 3.62 -9.66
CA LYS A 57 -1.18 2.94 -10.88
C LYS A 57 -1.87 3.51 -12.12
N ASP A 58 -3.19 3.64 -12.06
CA ASP A 58 -3.99 4.05 -13.19
C ASP A 58 -3.81 5.54 -13.50
N ARG A 59 -3.61 6.38 -12.48
CA ARG A 59 -3.37 7.82 -12.63
C ARG A 59 -1.97 8.16 -13.15
N PHE A 60 -0.93 7.52 -12.63
CA PHE A 60 0.45 7.92 -12.87
C PHE A 60 1.20 7.01 -13.84
N GLY A 61 0.68 5.82 -14.15
CA GLY A 61 1.30 4.90 -15.10
C GLY A 61 2.63 4.31 -14.62
N PHE A 62 2.82 4.17 -13.30
CA PHE A 62 4.03 3.57 -12.72
C PHE A 62 4.25 2.14 -13.22
N ASP A 63 5.53 1.75 -13.34
CA ASP A 63 5.89 0.43 -13.84
C ASP A 63 5.78 -0.67 -12.79
N GLY A 64 5.75 -0.27 -11.54
CA GLY A 64 5.41 -1.08 -10.40
C GLY A 64 5.14 -0.22 -9.18
N LEU A 65 4.71 -0.88 -8.11
CA LEU A 65 4.28 -0.25 -6.87
C LEU A 65 4.82 -1.06 -5.70
N GLU A 66 5.25 -0.36 -4.67
CA GLU A 66 5.53 -0.98 -3.39
C GLU A 66 4.22 -1.38 -2.72
N VAL A 67 4.08 -2.66 -2.39
CA VAL A 67 2.94 -3.18 -1.62
C VAL A 67 3.36 -3.25 -0.15
N GLY A 68 3.51 -2.09 0.49
CA GLY A 68 3.98 -1.98 1.88
C GLY A 68 2.87 -1.84 2.92
N PHE A 69 1.59 -1.88 2.51
CA PHE A 69 0.50 -1.30 3.31
C PHE A 69 -0.72 -2.21 3.48
N GLY A 70 -0.63 -3.47 3.08
CA GLY A 70 -1.72 -4.43 3.21
C GLY A 70 -1.61 -5.27 4.47
N LEU A 71 -2.76 -5.70 4.98
CA LEU A 71 -2.85 -6.78 5.94
C LEU A 71 -2.16 -8.03 5.37
N SER A 72 -1.33 -8.70 6.17
CA SER A 72 -0.77 -9.99 5.77
C SER A 72 -1.90 -11.00 5.56
N ARG A 73 -1.64 -12.02 4.74
CA ARG A 73 -2.56 -13.17 4.64
C ARG A 73 -2.71 -13.76 6.06
N GLY A 74 -3.95 -13.84 6.55
CA GLY A 74 -4.25 -14.32 7.91
C GLY A 74 -4.36 -13.22 8.97
N TYR A 75 -4.42 -11.95 8.58
CA TYR A 75 -4.66 -10.86 9.54
C TYR A 75 -5.97 -11.03 10.32
N VAL A 76 -5.86 -10.82 11.63
CA VAL A 76 -6.97 -10.74 12.57
C VAL A 76 -7.07 -9.28 13.03
N PRO A 77 -8.25 -8.63 12.91
CA PRO A 77 -8.44 -7.27 13.41
C PRO A 77 -8.15 -7.20 14.92
N PRO A 78 -7.47 -6.15 15.40
CA PRO A 78 -7.26 -5.97 16.82
C PRO A 78 -8.59 -5.72 17.54
N THR A 79 -8.69 -6.16 18.79
CA THR A 79 -9.84 -5.88 19.66
C THR A 79 -9.57 -4.69 20.56
N LEU A 80 -10.59 -3.88 20.83
CA LEU A 80 -10.50 -2.78 21.79
C LEU A 80 -10.95 -3.28 23.18
N GLU A 81 -10.11 -3.12 24.20
CA GLU A 81 -10.43 -3.44 25.60
C GLU A 81 -10.12 -2.26 26.51
N GLU A 82 -10.98 -1.96 27.48
CA GLU A 82 -10.73 -0.94 28.50
C GLU A 82 -10.12 -1.59 29.75
N ARG A 83 -8.94 -1.10 30.19
CA ARG A 83 -8.29 -1.51 31.43
C ARG A 83 -8.02 -0.28 32.28
N ASP A 84 -8.57 -0.24 33.49
CA ASP A 84 -8.44 0.88 34.43
C ASP A 84 -8.79 2.25 33.80
N GLY A 85 -9.80 2.29 32.93
CA GLY A 85 -10.23 3.51 32.22
C GLY A 85 -9.37 3.89 31.01
N VAL A 86 -8.39 3.06 30.63
CA VAL A 86 -7.52 3.28 29.47
C VAL A 86 -7.89 2.30 28.35
N PRO A 87 -8.17 2.76 27.12
CA PRO A 87 -8.42 1.88 25.98
C PRO A 87 -7.11 1.29 25.43
N TYR A 88 -7.07 -0.02 25.28
CA TYR A 88 -5.98 -0.78 24.65
C TYR A 88 -6.47 -1.42 23.35
N LEU A 89 -5.63 -1.32 22.31
CA LEU A 89 -5.76 -2.15 21.11
C LEU A 89 -5.00 -3.44 21.36
N LEU A 90 -5.67 -4.57 21.30
CA LEU A 90 -5.07 -5.88 21.54
C LEU A 90 -4.92 -6.64 20.22
N ASP A 91 -3.78 -7.31 20.04
CA ASP A 91 -3.56 -8.26 18.96
C ASP A 91 -4.40 -9.54 19.14
N ALA A 92 -4.25 -10.50 18.22
CA ALA A 92 -5.00 -11.76 18.25
C ALA A 92 -4.73 -12.62 19.49
N GLU A 93 -3.62 -12.37 20.18
CA GLU A 93 -3.21 -13.06 21.41
C GLU A 93 -3.60 -12.27 22.68
N GLY A 94 -4.32 -11.16 22.55
CA GLY A 94 -4.75 -10.32 23.67
C GLY A 94 -3.64 -9.40 24.21
N ARG A 95 -2.55 -9.21 23.45
CA ARG A 95 -1.43 -8.35 23.85
C ARG A 95 -1.63 -6.94 23.31
N PRO A 96 -1.36 -5.89 24.10
CA PRO A 96 -1.41 -4.51 23.61
C PRO A 96 -0.35 -4.18 22.55
#